data_AF-A7J334-F1
#
_entry.id   AF-A7J334-F1
#
_cell.length_a   1.000
_cell.length_b   1.000
_cell.length_c   1.000
_cell.angle_alpha   90.00
_cell.angle_beta   90.00
_cell.angle_gamma   90.00
#
_symmetry.space_group_name_H-M   'P 1'
#
loop_
_entity.id
_entity.type
_entity.pdbx_description
1 polymer ?
#
loop_
_entity_poly.entity_id
_entity_poly.type
_entity_poly.pdbx_seq_one_letter_code
_entity_poly.pdbx_strand_id
1 'polypeptide(L)'
;QPNAMGGREVGGLANQLAAHMDIDNHVHRDRVQRFWNSPTIASQQGLKALDLFERIHSGEVKAVWIMATNPVVSLPNYEFVKEALKKCELVVVSDMTEETDTAEFA
;
A
#
# COMPACT_ATOMS: atom_id res chain seq x y z
N GLN A 1 6.64 -6.77 -14.13
CA GLN A 1 5.19 -6.55 -13.91
C GLN A 1 4.55 -6.13 -15.23
N PRO A 2 3.60 -6.92 -15.78
CA PRO A 2 2.95 -6.60 -17.06
C PRO A 2 1.96 -5.43 -16.98
N ASN A 3 1.36 -5.18 -15.81
CA ASN A 3 0.35 -4.14 -15.62
C ASN A 3 0.77 -3.02 -14.65
N ALA A 4 2.05 -2.66 -14.63
CA ALA A 4 2.57 -1.62 -13.73
C ALA A 4 1.91 -0.25 -13.98
N MET A 5 1.68 0.11 -15.25
CA MET A 5 1.02 1.36 -15.61
C MET A 5 -0.47 1.35 -15.29
N GLY A 6 -1.18 0.25 -15.58
CA GLY A 6 -2.61 0.14 -15.24
C GLY A 6 -2.86 0.23 -13.74
N GLY A 7 -1.99 -0.35 -12.91
CA GLY A 7 -2.03 -0.18 -11.46
C GLY A 7 -1.93 1.29 -11.02
N ARG A 8 -1.07 2.08 -11.67
CA ARG A 8 -0.93 3.52 -11.39
C ARG A 8 -2.14 4.31 -11.85
N GLU A 9 -2.70 3.95 -13.01
CA GLU A 9 -3.89 4.59 -13.57
C GLU A 9 -5.08 4.44 -12.62
N VAL A 10 -5.26 3.27 -11.98
CA VAL A 10 -6.39 3.02 -11.08
C VAL A 10 -6.16 3.50 -9.64
N GLY A 11 -5.09 4.25 -9.36
CA GLY A 11 -4.83 4.83 -8.04
C GLY A 11 -4.00 3.95 -7.09
N GLY A 12 -3.25 2.99 -7.62
CA GLY A 12 -2.33 2.15 -6.84
C GLY A 12 -1.04 2.84 -6.36
N LEU A 13 -1.03 4.18 -6.28
CA LEU A 13 0.10 4.97 -5.78
C LEU A 13 -0.35 5.80 -4.58
N ALA A 14 0.48 5.85 -3.55
CA ALA A 14 0.18 6.58 -2.31
C ALA A 14 0.01 8.10 -2.52
N ASN A 15 0.53 8.65 -3.61
CA ASN A 15 0.58 10.09 -3.87
C ASN A 15 -0.39 10.57 -4.97
N GLN A 16 -1.29 9.72 -5.45
CA GLN A 16 -2.13 10.04 -6.59
C GLN A 16 -3.48 9.33 -6.48
N LEU A 17 -4.54 9.98 -6.94
CA LEU A 17 -5.86 9.38 -7.07
C LEU A 17 -5.97 8.62 -8.41
N ALA A 18 -7.09 7.91 -8.59
CA ALA A 18 -7.41 7.24 -9.84
C ALA A 18 -7.47 8.23 -11.04
N ALA A 19 -7.22 7.71 -12.24
CA ALA A 19 -7.13 8.45 -13.50
C ALA A 19 -6.11 9.60 -13.48
N HIS A 20 -4.95 9.39 -12.84
CA HIS A 20 -3.87 10.39 -12.78
C HIS A 20 -4.23 11.72 -12.11
N MET A 21 -5.27 11.70 -11.26
CA MET A 21 -5.70 12.87 -10.53
C MET A 21 -4.77 13.17 -9.36
N ASP A 22 -4.21 14.38 -9.35
CA ASP A 22 -3.43 14.92 -8.25
C ASP A 22 -4.25 15.00 -6.94
N ILE A 23 -3.73 14.39 -5.88
CA ILE A 23 -4.35 14.37 -4.54
C ILE A 23 -4.32 15.73 -3.85
N ASP A 24 -3.33 16.58 -4.15
CA ASP A 24 -3.20 17.90 -3.53
C ASP A 24 -4.24 18.88 -4.13
N ASN A 25 -4.74 18.60 -5.33
CA ASN A 25 -5.78 19.38 -5.99
C ASN A 25 -7.18 19.08 -5.44
N HIS A 26 -7.82 20.09 -4.84
CA HIS A 26 -9.15 19.96 -4.25
C HIS A 26 -10.26 19.61 -5.27
N VAL A 27 -10.16 20.09 -6.52
CA VAL A 27 -11.14 19.79 -7.59
C VAL A 27 -11.06 18.32 -7.99
N HIS A 28 -9.85 17.76 -8.01
CA HIS A 28 -9.61 16.35 -8.28
C HIS A 28 -10.18 15.47 -7.16
N ARG A 29 -9.90 15.83 -5.90
CA ARG A 29 -10.49 15.15 -4.73
C ARG A 29 -12.02 15.16 -4.77
N ASP A 30 -12.65 16.31 -4.99
CA ASP A 30 -14.11 16.42 -5.10
C ASP A 30 -14.67 15.51 -6.21
N ARG A 31 -14.03 15.51 -7.39
CA ARG A 31 -14.47 14.68 -8.53
C ARG A 31 -14.47 13.20 -8.18
N VAL A 32 -13.37 12.69 -7.63
CA VAL A 32 -13.25 11.27 -7.27
C VAL A 32 -14.20 10.92 -6.13
N GLN A 33 -14.29 11.76 -5.10
CA GLN A 33 -15.15 11.53 -3.94
C GLN A 33 -16.63 11.43 -4.35
N ARG A 34 -17.12 12.34 -5.21
CA ARG A 34 -18.49 12.29 -5.73
C ARG A 34 -18.72 11.09 -6.65
N PHE A 35 -17.77 10.76 -7.51
CA PHE A 35 -17.88 9.60 -8.40
C PHE A 35 -18.02 8.29 -7.62
N TRP A 36 -17.26 8.12 -6.53
CA TRP A 36 -17.34 6.95 -5.66
C TRP A 36 -18.46 7.01 -4.61
N ASN A 37 -19.19 8.13 -4.50
CA ASN A 37 -20.15 8.39 -3.43
C ASN A 37 -19.55 8.13 -2.03
N SER A 38 -18.29 8.55 -1.84
CA SER A 38 -17.56 8.31 -0.59
C SER A 38 -17.84 9.41 0.44
N PRO A 39 -18.08 9.05 1.72
CA PRO A 39 -18.29 10.05 2.78
C PRO A 39 -17.02 10.88 3.04
N THR A 40 -15.85 10.34 2.75
CA THR A 40 -14.55 10.99 2.94
C THR A 40 -13.62 10.69 1.77
N ILE A 41 -12.56 11.47 1.62
CA ILE A 41 -11.47 11.16 0.70
C ILE A 41 -10.14 11.56 1.33
N ALA A 42 -9.06 10.86 0.97
CA ALA A 42 -7.72 11.23 1.40
C ALA A 42 -7.39 12.65 0.94
N SER A 43 -6.86 13.45 1.86
CA SER A 43 -6.46 14.84 1.63
C SER A 43 -4.93 15.03 1.66
N GLN A 44 -4.18 13.96 1.86
CA GLN A 44 -2.73 13.95 1.98
C GLN A 44 -2.19 12.67 1.34
N GLN A 45 -0.96 12.73 0.85
CA GLN A 45 -0.25 11.58 0.31
C GLN A 45 -0.01 10.53 1.41
N GLY A 46 -0.15 9.25 1.06
CA GLY A 46 0.19 8.14 1.93
C GLY A 46 1.69 7.85 1.97
N LEU A 47 2.05 6.84 2.76
CA LEU A 47 3.43 6.37 2.91
C LEU A 47 3.91 5.64 1.65
N LYS A 48 5.16 5.89 1.26
CA LYS A 48 5.84 5.05 0.26
C LYS A 48 6.26 3.73 0.91
N ALA A 49 6.64 2.73 0.11
CA ALA A 49 6.91 1.39 0.61
C ALA A 49 7.96 1.36 1.76
N LEU A 50 9.11 2.02 1.61
CA LEU A 50 10.14 2.01 2.67
C LEU A 50 9.64 2.70 3.95
N ASP A 51 9.05 3.89 3.81
CA ASP A 51 8.47 4.63 4.94
C ASP A 51 7.36 3.81 5.63
N LEU A 52 6.55 3.08 4.86
CA LEU A 52 5.50 2.19 5.38
C LEU A 52 6.10 1.12 6.29
N PHE A 53 7.16 0.42 5.85
CA PHE A 53 7.80 -0.60 6.67
C PHE A 53 8.52 -0.02 7.90
N GLU A 54 9.06 1.20 7.80
CA GLU A 54 9.56 1.93 8.97
C GLU A 54 8.46 2.24 10.00
N ARG A 55 7.28 2.67 9.54
CA ARG A 55 6.13 2.96 10.41
C ARG A 55 5.47 1.70 10.96
N ILE A 56 5.54 0.58 10.25
CA ILE A 56 5.15 -0.72 10.78
C ILE A 56 6.12 -1.11 11.90
N HIS A 57 7.43 -1.02 11.65
CA HIS A 57 8.44 -1.39 12.64
C HIS A 57 8.39 -0.51 13.91
N SER A 58 8.02 0.77 13.78
CA SER A 58 7.83 1.67 14.94
C SER A 58 6.50 1.47 15.68
N GLY A 59 5.57 0.67 15.14
CA GLY A 59 4.25 0.41 15.71
C GLY A 59 3.19 1.49 15.42
N GLU A 60 3.49 2.45 14.54
CA GLU A 60 2.52 3.48 14.12
C GLU A 60 1.52 2.94 13.11
N VAL A 61 1.98 2.12 12.15
CA VAL A 61 1.12 1.34 11.27
C VAL A 61 0.96 -0.04 11.85
N LYS A 62 -0.26 -0.36 12.28
CA LYS A 62 -0.58 -1.60 13.00
C LYS A 62 -1.14 -2.71 12.12
N ALA A 63 -1.63 -2.35 10.93
CA ALA A 63 -2.17 -3.29 9.98
C ALA A 63 -1.60 -3.03 8.59
N VAL A 64 -1.27 -4.09 7.87
CA VAL A 64 -0.83 -4.03 6.48
C VAL A 64 -1.54 -5.10 5.66
N TRP A 65 -2.04 -4.72 4.48
CA TRP A 65 -2.60 -5.65 3.50
C TRP A 65 -1.72 -5.66 2.26
N ILE A 66 -1.12 -6.81 2.00
CA ILE A 66 -0.17 -7.05 0.92
C ILE A 66 -0.89 -7.88 -0.15
N MET A 67 -1.01 -7.33 -1.36
CA MET A 67 -1.73 -7.99 -2.46
C MET A 67 -0.80 -8.29 -3.62
N ALA A 68 -0.72 -9.56 -4.01
CA ALA A 68 0.02 -10.06 -5.17
C ALA A 68 1.47 -9.54 -5.29
N THR A 69 2.17 -9.47 -4.14
CA THR A 69 3.58 -9.07 -4.05
C THR A 69 4.24 -9.71 -2.84
N ASN A 70 5.55 -9.98 -2.95
CA ASN A 70 6.36 -10.59 -1.91
C ASN A 70 7.45 -9.59 -1.44
N PRO A 71 7.12 -8.61 -0.55
CA PRO A 71 8.05 -7.59 -0.09
C PRO A 71 9.27 -8.13 0.63
N VAL A 72 9.19 -9.29 1.29
CA VAL A 72 10.36 -9.93 1.93
C VAL A 72 11.45 -10.22 0.88
N VAL A 73 11.07 -10.61 -0.34
CA VAL A 73 12.01 -10.86 -1.44
C VAL A 73 12.32 -9.59 -2.24
N SER A 74 11.32 -8.74 -2.47
CA SER A 74 11.40 -7.66 -3.46
C SER A 74 11.85 -6.30 -2.93
N LEU A 75 11.76 -6.05 -1.62
CA LEU A 75 12.26 -4.83 -1.00
C LEU A 75 13.72 -4.97 -0.56
N PRO A 76 14.49 -3.86 -0.55
CA PRO A 76 15.83 -3.87 0.01
C PRO A 76 15.79 -4.16 1.52
N ASN A 77 16.85 -4.77 2.04
CA ASN A 77 17.00 -5.11 3.46
C ASN A 77 15.89 -6.05 3.98
N TYR A 78 15.85 -7.27 3.46
CA TYR A 78 14.84 -8.28 3.80
C TYR A 78 14.72 -8.55 5.30
N GLU A 79 15.82 -8.52 6.06
CA GLU A 79 15.78 -8.72 7.51
C GLU A 79 14.93 -7.66 8.21
N PHE A 80 15.08 -6.38 7.81
CA PHE A 80 14.25 -5.32 8.36
C PHE A 80 12.77 -5.50 8.02
N VAL A 81 12.46 -5.90 6.79
CA VAL A 81 11.10 -6.18 6.34
C VAL A 81 10.47 -7.31 7.18
N LYS A 82 11.21 -8.40 7.40
CA LYS A 82 10.76 -9.51 8.27
C LYS A 82 10.50 -9.04 9.70
N GLU A 83 11.41 -8.27 10.29
CA GLU A 83 11.24 -7.75 11.65
C GLU A 83 10.05 -6.79 11.76
N ALA A 84 9.80 -5.96 10.74
CA ALA A 84 8.62 -5.11 10.68
C ALA A 84 7.34 -5.96 10.63
N LEU A 85 7.26 -6.95 9.74
CA LEU A 85 6.09 -7.82 9.61
C LEU A 85 5.80 -8.60 10.90
N LYS A 86 6.82 -9.16 11.57
CA LYS A 86 6.66 -9.84 12.87
C LYS A 86 6.09 -8.94 13.96
N LYS A 87 6.35 -7.63 13.89
CA LYS A 87 5.86 -6.64 14.87
C LYS A 87 4.48 -6.08 14.54
N CYS A 88 4.02 -6.24 13.30
CA CYS A 88 2.73 -5.72 12.87
C CYS A 88 1.60 -6.47 13.60
N GLU A 89 0.58 -5.75 14.07
CA GLU A 89 -0.53 -6.37 14.81
C GLU A 89 -1.44 -7.20 13.89
N LEU A 90 -1.51 -6.84 12.60
CA LEU A 90 -2.27 -7.56 11.59
C LEU A 90 -1.55 -7.50 10.23
N VAL A 91 -1.19 -8.66 9.71
CA VAL A 91 -0.71 -8.81 8.33
C VAL A 91 -1.76 -9.60 7.57
N VAL A 92 -2.22 -9.06 6.44
CA VAL A 92 -3.09 -9.79 5.51
C VAL A 92 -2.33 -9.96 4.21
N VAL A 93 -2.29 -11.19 3.69
CA VAL A 93 -1.71 -11.50 2.37
C VAL A 93 -2.80 -12.03 1.46
N SER A 94 -2.96 -11.39 0.30
CA SER A 94 -3.82 -11.86 -0.78
C SER A 94 -2.94 -12.18 -1.98
N ASP A 95 -2.59 -13.45 -2.13
CA ASP A 95 -1.76 -13.94 -3.23
C ASP A 95 -2.39 -15.17 -3.90
N MET A 96 -1.90 -15.53 -5.09
CA MET A 96 -2.35 -16.71 -5.84
C MET A 96 -1.70 -18.00 -5.35
N THR A 97 -0.55 -17.89 -4.67
CA THR A 97 0.20 -19.02 -4.11
C THR A 97 0.20 -18.92 -2.60
N GLU A 98 -0.02 -20.05 -1.93
CA GLU A 98 0.04 -20.14 -0.46
C GLU A 98 1.46 -19.91 0.07
N GLU A 99 2.47 -20.39 -0.67
CA GLU A 99 3.86 -20.37 -0.25
C GLU A 99 4.60 -19.16 -0.82
N THR A 100 4.76 -18.12 0.00
CA THR A 100 5.69 -17.00 -0.28
C THR A 100 6.38 -16.58 1.02
N ASP A 101 7.59 -16.01 0.93
CA ASP A 101 8.33 -15.52 2.11
C ASP A 101 7.55 -14.48 2.92
N THR A 102 6.62 -13.75 2.28
CA THR A 102 5.75 -12.78 2.97
C THR A 102 4.54 -13.46 3.62
N ALA A 103 4.01 -14.53 3.03
CA ALA A 103 2.85 -15.25 3.57
C ALA A 103 3.14 -15.92 4.92
N GLU A 104 4.41 -16.20 5.25
CA GLU A 104 4.83 -16.71 6.57
C GLU A 104 4.47 -15.78 7.74
N PHE A 105 4.14 -14.52 7.48
CA PHE A 105 3.83 -13.51 8.50
C PHE A 105 2.34 -13.17 8.61
N ALA A 106 1.47 -13.79 7.80
CA ALA A 106 0.03 -13.55 7.77
C ALA A 106 -0.76 -14.53 8.65
#